data_AF-A0A6B2G3L8-F1
#
_entry.id   AF-A0A6B2G3L8-F1
#
_cell.length_a   1.000
_cell.length_b   1.000
_cell.length_c   1.000
_cell.angle_alpha   90.00
_cell.angle_beta   90.00
_cell.angle_gamma   90.00
#
_symmetry.space_group_name_H-M   'P 1'
#
loop_
_entity.id
_entity.type
_entity.pdbx_description
1 polymer ?
#
loop_
_entity_poly.entity_id
_entity_poly.type
_entity_poly.pdbx_seq_one_letter_code
_entity_poly.pdbx_strand_id
1 'polypeptide(L)'
;VDQTISSMLIMNNECTLSACPIFIPQDISIEALNRQKTELEAALQNMHEKEKRYIQTLDASREWLKSFLINDYKLRKKQSFESSIENCKKLGHYITVRKGTQFVEEWQHGYAFKNVEESIIENNRMKDELEKNRKTINKRKPSDKACVGIRSPTDKSRRPRAVLEETSISNVMLPLNQILSVEEFQRCEELYKIRINILRREECELNIEKEKLERERDLHIKNLKRTAMENASRFNDNPKLNNRYILLELIGRGGFSEVFKAFDLNEFKYVACKIHQLSSEWRDEKKANYIKHAVREYNIHKTLDHPNIVKLLDVFE
;
A
#
# COMPACT_ATOMS: atom_id res chain seq x y z
N VAL A 1 72.93 -42.60 17.82
CA VAL A 1 74.08 -41.68 17.78
C VAL A 1 73.63 -40.50 18.62
N ASP A 2 73.86 -40.42 19.94
CA ASP A 2 75.04 -40.82 20.69
C ASP A 2 74.74 -41.36 22.09
N GLN A 3 75.78 -41.96 22.61
CA GLN A 3 75.89 -42.89 23.71
C GLN A 3 76.59 -42.16 24.89
N THR A 4 76.31 -42.61 26.11
CA THR A 4 77.25 -42.60 27.27
C THR A 4 77.68 -41.29 27.92
N ILE A 5 77.16 -41.04 29.13
CA ILE A 5 77.95 -40.71 30.34
C ILE A 5 77.25 -41.45 31.50
N SER A 6 77.67 -42.66 31.88
CA SER A 6 78.78 -42.98 32.79
C SER A 6 78.60 -42.46 34.22
N SER A 7 78.02 -43.34 35.04
CA SER A 7 78.31 -43.61 36.46
C SER A 7 79.16 -42.62 37.27
N MET A 8 78.60 -42.09 38.36
CA MET A 8 79.34 -41.88 39.62
C MET A 8 78.46 -42.15 40.84
N LEU A 9 78.89 -43.16 41.59
CA LEU A 9 78.91 -43.28 43.05
C LEU A 9 77.62 -43.02 43.84
N ILE A 10 76.97 -44.15 44.17
CA ILE A 10 76.75 -44.65 45.54
C ILE A 10 77.23 -43.68 46.64
N MET A 11 76.27 -43.09 47.36
CA MET A 11 76.43 -42.68 48.75
C MET A 11 75.24 -43.26 49.52
N ASN A 12 75.54 -44.28 50.33
CA ASN A 12 74.65 -44.82 51.34
C ASN A 12 74.26 -43.71 52.31
N ASN A 13 72.96 -43.55 52.54
CA ASN A 13 72.45 -42.99 53.78
C ASN A 13 71.21 -43.80 54.18
N GLU A 14 71.43 -44.77 55.06
CA GLU A 14 70.37 -45.37 55.85
C GLU A 14 69.78 -44.27 56.74
N CYS A 15 68.53 -43.88 56.46
CA CYS A 15 67.72 -43.11 57.39
C CYS A 15 66.33 -43.73 57.41
N THR A 16 66.12 -44.56 58.42
CA THR A 16 64.84 -45.14 58.83
C THR A 16 63.94 -44.05 59.41
N LEU A 17 63.11 -43.45 58.56
CA LEU A 17 62.01 -42.59 59.01
C LEU A 17 60.71 -42.93 58.26
N SER A 18 59.85 -43.64 59.00
CA SER A 18 58.40 -43.45 59.05
C SER A 18 57.66 -43.34 57.72
N ALA A 19 57.00 -44.44 57.36
CA ALA A 19 55.95 -44.52 56.34
C ALA A 19 54.88 -43.42 56.51
N CYS A 20 55.01 -42.34 55.75
CA CYS A 20 53.88 -41.51 55.37
C CYS A 20 53.35 -42.08 54.05
N PRO A 21 52.08 -42.49 53.95
CA PRO A 21 51.52 -42.89 52.68
C PRO A 21 51.47 -41.64 51.80
N ILE A 22 52.38 -41.56 50.83
CA ILE A 22 52.25 -40.64 49.70
C ILE A 22 50.94 -41.05 49.04
N PHE A 23 49.91 -40.22 49.20
CA PHE A 23 48.66 -40.36 48.46
C PHE A 23 48.97 -40.00 47.01
N ILE A 24 49.41 -41.00 46.25
CA ILE A 24 49.48 -40.94 44.79
C ILE A 24 48.02 -40.92 44.33
N PRO A 25 47.52 -39.81 43.75
CA PRO A 25 46.17 -39.80 43.22
C PRO A 25 46.07 -40.91 42.18
N GLN A 26 45.05 -41.76 42.33
CA GLN A 26 44.81 -42.94 41.49
C GLN A 26 45.24 -42.69 40.04
N ASP A 27 46.24 -43.45 39.58
CA ASP A 27 46.66 -43.48 38.18
C ASP A 27 45.41 -43.73 37.32
N ILE A 28 44.93 -42.70 36.64
CA ILE A 28 43.94 -42.89 35.59
C ILE A 28 44.68 -43.68 34.52
N SER A 29 44.37 -44.99 34.40
CA SER A 29 44.98 -45.87 33.42
C SER A 29 44.89 -45.21 32.03
N ILE A 30 45.98 -45.25 31.27
CA ILE A 30 46.03 -44.82 29.86
C ILE A 30 44.88 -45.45 29.06
N GLU A 31 44.44 -46.66 29.42
CA GLU A 31 43.30 -47.35 28.83
C GLU A 31 41.97 -46.65 29.15
N ALA A 32 41.80 -46.12 30.36
CA ALA A 32 40.62 -45.36 30.75
C ALA A 32 40.54 -44.02 29.99
N LEU A 33 41.67 -43.33 29.81
CA LEU A 33 41.73 -42.14 28.94
C LEU A 33 41.43 -42.47 27.47
N ASN A 34 41.98 -43.57 26.94
CA ASN A 34 41.71 -43.99 25.56
C ASN A 34 40.24 -44.38 25.36
N ARG A 35 39.63 -45.05 26.33
CA ARG A 35 38.20 -45.34 26.33
C ARG A 35 37.36 -44.05 26.31
N GLN A 36 37.68 -43.10 27.19
CA GLN A 36 36.99 -41.81 27.25
C GLN A 36 37.16 -41.01 25.95
N LYS A 37 38.35 -41.02 25.35
CA LYS A 37 38.62 -40.40 24.05
C LYS A 37 37.74 -41.02 22.95
N THR A 38 37.66 -42.35 22.90
CA THR A 38 36.84 -43.07 21.90
C THR A 38 35.36 -42.76 22.09
N GLU A 39 34.88 -42.69 23.34
CA GLU A 39 33.50 -42.31 23.68
C GLU A 39 33.20 -40.85 23.27
N LEU A 40 34.12 -39.92 23.50
CA LEU A 40 34.00 -38.52 23.07
C LEU A 40 34.02 -38.38 21.54
N GLU A 41 34.88 -39.10 20.84
CA GLU A 41 34.93 -39.13 19.38
C GLU A 41 33.62 -39.65 18.78
N ALA A 42 33.06 -40.73 19.35
CA ALA A 42 31.76 -41.26 18.95
C ALA A 42 30.62 -40.28 19.23
N ALA A 43 30.64 -39.60 20.39
CA ALA A 43 29.65 -38.56 20.71
C ALA A 43 29.74 -37.36 19.74
N LEU A 44 30.95 -36.94 19.40
CA LEU A 44 31.20 -35.85 18.46
C LEU A 44 30.73 -36.21 17.04
N GLN A 45 30.99 -37.43 16.58
CA GLN A 45 30.44 -37.94 15.30
C GLN A 45 28.91 -37.96 15.31
N ASN A 46 28.28 -38.42 16.38
CA ASN A 46 26.82 -38.43 16.52
C ASN A 46 26.23 -37.00 16.46
N MET A 47 26.89 -36.04 17.12
CA MET A 47 26.48 -34.63 17.04
C MET A 47 26.62 -34.06 15.63
N HIS A 48 27.72 -34.35 14.92
CA HIS A 48 27.91 -33.92 13.53
C HIS A 48 26.85 -34.52 12.59
N GLU A 49 26.48 -35.79 12.77
CA GLU A 49 25.40 -36.41 11.99
C GLU A 49 24.04 -35.76 12.26
N LYS A 50 23.74 -35.45 13.53
CA LYS A 50 22.52 -34.73 13.90
C LYS A 50 22.48 -33.34 13.28
N GLU A 51 23.57 -32.59 13.40
CA GLU A 51 23.71 -31.26 12.79
C GLU A 51 23.48 -31.32 11.27
N LYS A 52 24.10 -32.29 10.58
CA LYS A 52 23.91 -32.50 9.15
C LYS A 52 22.44 -32.74 8.79
N ARG A 53 21.71 -33.55 9.57
CA ARG A 53 20.26 -33.79 9.37
C ARG A 53 19.43 -32.52 9.58
N TYR A 54 19.78 -31.71 10.59
CA TYR A 54 19.11 -30.42 10.83
C TYR A 54 19.32 -29.46 9.66
N ILE A 55 20.56 -29.31 9.18
CA ILE A 55 20.88 -28.45 8.02
C ILE A 55 20.08 -28.88 6.79
N GLN A 56 20.06 -30.19 6.49
CA GLN A 56 19.29 -30.72 5.35
C GLN A 56 17.79 -30.41 5.45
N THR A 57 17.22 -30.53 6.64
CA THR A 57 15.80 -30.24 6.89
C THR A 57 15.49 -28.74 6.76
N LEU A 58 16.39 -27.89 7.27
CA LEU A 58 16.28 -26.44 7.14
C LEU A 58 16.38 -25.99 5.69
N ASP A 59 17.30 -26.56 4.91
CA ASP A 59 17.48 -26.21 3.50
C ASP A 59 16.28 -26.65 2.66
N ALA A 60 15.72 -27.84 2.92
CA ALA A 60 14.47 -28.28 2.30
C ALA A 60 13.30 -27.32 2.63
N SER A 61 13.23 -26.88 3.88
CA SER A 61 12.20 -25.94 4.35
C SER A 61 12.36 -24.55 3.70
N ARG A 62 13.60 -24.07 3.52
CA ARG A 62 13.91 -22.80 2.84
C ARG A 62 13.53 -22.85 1.36
N GLU A 63 13.80 -23.95 0.67
CA GLU A 63 13.45 -24.08 -0.75
C GLU A 63 11.94 -24.20 -0.96
N TRP A 64 11.23 -24.89 -0.05
CA TRP A 64 9.77 -24.90 -0.03
C TRP A 64 9.22 -23.49 0.20
N LEU A 65 9.73 -22.77 1.20
CA LEU A 65 9.29 -21.41 1.53
C LEU A 65 9.53 -20.45 0.36
N LYS A 66 10.69 -20.54 -0.29
CA LYS A 66 10.99 -19.80 -1.52
C LYS A 66 9.93 -20.04 -2.60
N SER A 67 9.66 -21.32 -2.89
CA SER A 67 8.69 -21.71 -3.91
C SER A 67 7.28 -21.22 -3.57
N PHE A 68 6.89 -21.34 -2.30
CA PHE A 68 5.62 -20.86 -1.77
C PHE A 68 5.48 -19.33 -1.94
N LEU A 69 6.49 -18.56 -1.52
CA LEU A 69 6.49 -17.10 -1.61
C LEU A 69 6.42 -16.59 -3.05
N ILE A 70 7.15 -17.24 -3.97
CA ILE A 70 7.10 -16.91 -5.40
C ILE A 70 5.70 -17.19 -5.96
N ASN A 71 5.08 -18.32 -5.58
CA ASN A 71 3.73 -18.65 -6.02
C ASN A 71 2.68 -17.67 -5.48
N ASP A 72 2.75 -17.33 -4.18
CA ASP A 72 1.89 -16.32 -3.55
C ASP A 72 2.05 -14.96 -4.25
N TYR A 73 3.29 -14.52 -4.52
CA TYR A 73 3.54 -13.29 -5.27
C TYR A 73 2.92 -13.34 -6.67
N LYS A 74 3.11 -14.43 -7.42
CA LYS A 74 2.52 -14.59 -8.77
C LYS A 74 0.99 -14.52 -8.73
N LEU A 75 0.37 -15.12 -7.72
CA LEU A 75 -1.08 -15.06 -7.52
C LEU A 75 -1.54 -13.63 -7.24
N ARG A 76 -0.89 -12.92 -6.32
CA ARG A 76 -1.20 -11.51 -6.01
C ARG A 76 -0.97 -10.58 -7.19
N LYS A 77 0.09 -10.82 -7.97
CA LYS A 77 0.38 -10.07 -9.22
C LYS A 77 -0.75 -10.26 -10.23
N LYS A 78 -1.26 -11.48 -10.39
CA LYS A 78 -2.43 -11.77 -11.24
C LYS A 78 -3.69 -11.04 -10.77
N GLN A 79 -4.00 -11.09 -9.47
CA GLN A 79 -5.14 -10.38 -8.89
C GLN A 79 -5.02 -8.86 -9.06
N SER A 80 -3.81 -8.31 -8.85
CA SER A 80 -3.54 -6.89 -9.08
C SER A 80 -3.72 -6.50 -10.54
N PHE A 81 -3.32 -7.36 -11.47
CA PHE A 81 -3.53 -7.14 -12.90
C PHE A 81 -5.03 -7.14 -13.28
N GLU A 82 -5.81 -8.09 -12.77
CA GLU A 82 -7.26 -8.15 -12.97
C GLU A 82 -7.95 -6.90 -12.41
N SER A 83 -7.61 -6.49 -11.18
CA SER A 83 -8.10 -5.25 -10.58
C SER A 83 -7.68 -4.01 -11.37
N SER A 84 -6.49 -4.02 -11.97
CA SER A 84 -6.04 -2.93 -12.84
C SER A 84 -6.90 -2.83 -14.10
N ILE A 85 -7.28 -3.94 -14.72
CA ILE A 85 -8.17 -3.96 -15.90
C ILE A 85 -9.54 -3.40 -15.55
N GLU A 86 -10.10 -3.79 -14.40
CA GLU A 86 -11.38 -3.28 -13.93
C GLU A 86 -11.32 -1.77 -13.66
N ASN A 87 -10.25 -1.31 -13.00
CA ASN A 87 -10.01 0.11 -12.78
C ASN A 87 -9.82 0.89 -14.08
N CYS A 88 -9.21 0.30 -15.12
CA CYS A 88 -9.15 0.94 -16.44
C CYS A 88 -10.54 1.22 -17.02
N LYS A 89 -11.51 0.31 -16.81
CA LYS A 89 -12.91 0.50 -17.25
C LYS A 89 -13.63 1.55 -16.40
N LYS A 90 -13.44 1.51 -15.07
CA LYS A 90 -14.10 2.38 -14.09
C LYS A 90 -13.57 3.82 -14.13
N LEU A 91 -12.26 3.97 -13.98
CA LEU A 91 -11.57 5.24 -13.77
C LEU A 91 -11.04 5.83 -15.08
N GLY A 92 -10.61 4.96 -16.01
CA GLY A 92 -10.06 5.35 -17.30
C GLY A 92 -8.66 4.82 -17.56
N HIS A 93 -8.11 5.16 -18.72
CA HIS A 93 -6.75 4.80 -19.12
C HIS A 93 -6.14 5.87 -20.04
N TYR A 94 -4.83 5.86 -20.19
CA TYR A 94 -4.16 6.70 -21.19
C TYR A 94 -4.42 6.15 -22.60
N ILE A 95 -4.65 7.07 -23.54
CA ILE A 95 -4.69 6.81 -24.97
C ILE A 95 -3.72 7.74 -25.68
N THR A 96 -3.12 7.28 -26.76
CA THR A 96 -2.25 8.11 -27.59
C THR A 96 -3.11 8.80 -28.65
N VAL A 97 -3.18 10.14 -28.59
CA VAL A 97 -3.94 10.96 -29.54
C VAL A 97 -2.98 11.79 -30.38
N ARG A 98 -3.22 11.84 -31.69
CA ARG A 98 -2.45 12.70 -32.60
C ARG A 98 -2.96 14.14 -32.52
N LYS A 99 -2.12 15.06 -32.04
CA LYS A 99 -2.37 16.51 -32.03
C LYS A 99 -1.39 17.18 -33.01
N GLY A 100 -1.85 17.39 -34.24
CA GLY A 100 -1.02 17.93 -35.34
C GLY A 100 0.07 16.94 -35.78
N THR A 101 1.33 17.33 -35.58
CA THR A 101 2.53 16.52 -35.90
C THR A 101 3.04 15.68 -34.73
N GLN A 102 2.45 15.82 -33.54
CA GLN A 102 2.89 15.12 -32.33
C GLN A 102 1.83 14.12 -31.85
N PHE A 103 2.31 13.07 -31.19
CA PHE A 103 1.47 12.13 -30.44
C PHE A 103 1.55 12.50 -28.95
N VAL A 104 0.39 12.69 -28.32
CA VAL A 104 0.28 13.08 -26.91
C VAL A 104 -0.56 12.03 -26.20
N GLU A 105 -0.13 11.62 -25.01
CA GLU A 105 -0.92 10.77 -24.13
C GLU A 105 -2.01 11.62 -23.45
N GLU A 106 -3.25 11.21 -23.60
CA GLU A 106 -4.41 11.86 -23.01
C GLU A 106 -5.19 10.85 -22.17
N TRP A 107 -5.67 11.29 -21.00
CA TRP A 107 -6.45 10.43 -20.13
C TRP A 107 -7.89 10.33 -20.65
N GLN A 108 -8.31 9.11 -21.00
CA GLN A 108 -9.69 8.83 -21.36
C GLN A 108 -10.47 8.37 -20.13
N HIS A 109 -11.51 9.13 -19.74
CA HIS A 109 -12.35 8.81 -18.60
C HIS A 109 -13.13 7.50 -18.75
N GLY A 110 -13.15 6.72 -17.67
CA GLY A 110 -13.97 5.51 -17.54
C GLY A 110 -15.44 5.81 -17.22
N TYR A 111 -16.26 4.76 -17.07
CA TYR A 111 -17.71 4.92 -16.88
C TYR A 111 -18.08 5.71 -15.62
N ALA A 112 -17.30 5.59 -14.54
CA ALA A 112 -17.66 6.24 -13.27
C ALA A 112 -17.57 7.76 -13.36
N PHE A 113 -16.51 8.28 -14.00
CA PHE A 113 -16.36 9.71 -14.24
C PHE A 113 -17.44 10.24 -15.18
N LYS A 114 -17.75 9.51 -16.26
CA LYS A 114 -18.81 9.90 -17.21
C LYS A 114 -20.17 10.02 -16.52
N ASN A 115 -20.53 9.04 -15.69
CA ASN A 115 -21.80 9.07 -14.95
C ASN A 115 -21.90 10.26 -13.99
N VAL A 116 -20.80 10.60 -13.30
CA VAL A 116 -20.77 11.76 -12.40
C VAL A 116 -20.84 13.07 -13.20
N GLU A 117 -20.14 13.17 -14.31
CA GLU A 117 -20.17 14.33 -15.20
C GLU A 117 -21.57 14.56 -15.79
N GLU A 118 -22.22 13.49 -16.27
CA GLU A 118 -23.63 13.52 -16.71
C GLU A 118 -24.57 13.97 -15.59
N SER A 119 -24.37 13.47 -14.37
CA SER A 119 -25.19 13.87 -13.21
C SER A 119 -24.98 15.34 -12.81
N ILE A 120 -23.76 15.86 -12.95
CA ILE A 120 -23.46 17.29 -12.73
C ILE A 120 -24.15 18.15 -13.78
N ILE A 121 -24.08 17.73 -15.05
CA ILE A 121 -24.76 18.42 -16.17
C ILE A 121 -26.26 18.47 -15.92
N GLU A 122 -26.86 17.34 -15.52
CA GLU A 122 -28.30 17.26 -15.24
C GLU A 122 -28.70 18.11 -14.03
N ASN A 123 -27.93 18.10 -12.94
CA ASN A 123 -28.20 18.95 -11.77
C ASN A 123 -28.13 20.44 -12.15
N ASN A 124 -27.14 20.84 -12.96
CA ASN A 124 -27.04 22.22 -13.46
C ASN A 124 -28.22 22.59 -14.35
N ARG A 125 -28.67 21.68 -15.23
CA ARG A 125 -29.87 21.87 -16.04
C ARG A 125 -31.11 22.08 -15.17
N MET A 126 -31.30 21.25 -14.13
CA MET A 126 -32.40 21.40 -13.17
C MET A 126 -32.35 22.72 -12.41
N LYS A 127 -31.15 23.20 -12.04
CA LYS A 127 -30.97 24.53 -11.41
C LYS A 127 -31.37 25.67 -12.35
N ASP A 128 -30.94 25.60 -13.61
CA ASP A 128 -31.26 26.61 -14.62
C ASP A 128 -32.77 26.66 -14.91
N GLU A 129 -33.43 25.50 -15.02
CA GLU A 129 -34.88 25.39 -15.16
C GLU A 129 -35.61 25.94 -13.93
N LEU A 130 -35.13 25.62 -12.72
CA LEU A 130 -35.69 26.13 -11.48
C LEU A 130 -35.61 27.66 -11.40
N GLU A 131 -34.48 28.25 -11.81
CA GLU A 131 -34.29 29.70 -11.81
C GLU A 131 -35.15 30.40 -12.89
N LYS A 132 -35.34 29.77 -14.07
CA LYS A 132 -36.30 30.25 -15.08
C LYS A 132 -37.74 30.24 -14.57
N ASN A 133 -38.15 29.17 -13.89
CA ASN A 133 -39.49 29.04 -13.32
C ASN A 133 -39.70 30.03 -12.17
N ARG A 134 -38.70 30.22 -11.30
CA ARG A 134 -38.70 31.23 -10.24
C ARG A 134 -38.89 32.64 -10.79
N LYS A 135 -38.16 33.01 -11.85
CA LYS A 135 -38.32 34.30 -12.54
C LYS A 135 -39.73 34.48 -13.11
N THR A 136 -40.35 33.40 -13.61
CA THR A 136 -41.71 33.43 -14.17
C THR A 136 -42.76 33.66 -13.08
N ILE A 137 -42.61 33.02 -11.92
CA ILE A 137 -43.51 33.20 -10.77
C ILE A 137 -43.31 34.57 -10.11
N ASN A 138 -42.08 35.06 -10.02
CA ASN A 138 -41.80 36.42 -9.51
C ASN A 138 -42.46 37.53 -10.34
N LYS A 139 -42.65 37.33 -11.65
CA LYS A 139 -43.43 38.26 -12.50
C LYS A 139 -44.93 38.28 -12.17
N ARG A 140 -45.44 37.25 -11.48
CA ARG A 140 -46.85 37.10 -11.08
C ARG A 140 -47.08 37.46 -9.60
N LYS A 141 -46.11 38.12 -8.96
CA LYS A 141 -46.18 38.50 -7.54
C LYS A 141 -47.42 39.38 -7.28
N PRO A 142 -48.27 39.02 -6.30
CA PRO A 142 -49.40 39.86 -5.92
C PRO A 142 -48.90 41.21 -5.36
N SER A 143 -49.58 42.29 -5.73
CA SER A 143 -49.29 43.64 -5.23
C SER A 143 -49.72 43.78 -3.77
N ASP A 144 -48.86 44.34 -2.92
CA ASP A 144 -49.15 44.67 -1.52
C ASP A 144 -50.32 45.68 -1.36
N LYS A 145 -50.83 46.27 -2.45
CA LYS A 145 -51.96 47.22 -2.43
C LYS A 145 -53.35 46.56 -2.49
N ALA A 146 -53.45 45.23 -2.53
CA ALA A 146 -54.74 44.54 -2.56
C ALA A 146 -55.29 44.11 -1.18
N CYS A 147 -54.71 44.58 -0.06
CA CYS A 147 -55.24 44.34 1.29
C CYS A 147 -55.80 45.57 1.99
N VAL A 148 -56.40 46.53 1.27
CA VAL A 148 -57.26 47.55 1.91
C VAL A 148 -58.52 47.71 1.08
N GLY A 149 -59.57 46.98 1.45
CA GLY A 149 -60.85 47.14 0.76
C GLY A 149 -61.93 46.09 0.99
N ILE A 150 -62.04 45.49 2.18
CA ILE A 150 -63.32 44.85 2.56
C ILE A 150 -64.07 45.86 3.42
N ARG A 151 -64.89 46.70 2.77
CA ARG A 151 -66.06 47.28 3.43
C ARG A 151 -67.15 46.22 3.39
N SER A 152 -67.55 45.75 4.57
CA SER A 152 -68.72 44.92 4.77
C SER A 152 -69.98 45.60 4.24
N PRO A 153 -70.94 44.82 3.74
CA PRO A 153 -72.30 44.96 4.22
C PRO A 153 -72.82 43.63 4.76
N THR A 154 -73.49 43.76 5.91
CA THR A 154 -74.32 42.80 6.60
C THR A 154 -75.29 42.03 5.67
N ASP A 155 -75.36 40.69 5.78
CA ASP A 155 -76.63 40.01 6.04
C ASP A 155 -76.44 38.53 6.48
N LYS A 156 -77.50 38.00 7.10
CA LYS A 156 -77.59 36.84 7.98
C LYS A 156 -77.61 35.48 7.25
N SER A 157 -77.11 34.49 8.00
CA SER A 157 -77.60 33.11 8.13
C SER A 157 -76.98 31.98 7.28
N ARG A 158 -76.82 30.85 7.99
CA ARG A 158 -76.64 29.44 7.58
C ARG A 158 -75.23 28.92 7.24
N ARG A 159 -74.67 28.20 8.22
CA ARG A 159 -73.81 26.99 8.01
C ARG A 159 -74.67 25.86 7.40
N PRO A 160 -74.11 25.00 6.55
CA PRO A 160 -73.55 23.70 7.02
C PRO A 160 -72.23 23.32 6.31
N ARG A 161 -71.24 22.78 7.04
CA ARG A 161 -70.86 21.35 7.16
C ARG A 161 -69.86 20.91 6.08
N ALA A 162 -68.74 20.38 6.57
CA ALA A 162 -67.64 19.79 5.81
C ALA A 162 -68.08 18.65 4.90
N VAL A 163 -67.53 18.63 3.69
CA VAL A 163 -67.37 17.42 2.86
C VAL A 163 -65.94 17.47 2.32
N LEU A 164 -65.14 16.51 2.75
CA LEU A 164 -63.89 16.13 2.12
C LEU A 164 -64.25 15.48 0.78
N GLU A 165 -63.75 16.02 -0.33
CA GLU A 165 -63.80 15.30 -1.61
C GLU A 165 -62.45 15.44 -2.31
N GLU A 166 -61.76 14.30 -2.37
CA GLU A 166 -60.58 14.06 -3.17
C GLU A 166 -60.88 14.38 -4.62
N THR A 167 -60.20 15.37 -5.18
CA THR A 167 -60.20 15.59 -6.63
C THR A 167 -58.76 15.72 -7.12
N SER A 168 -58.40 14.68 -7.86
CA SER A 168 -57.32 14.56 -8.82
C SER A 168 -56.78 15.91 -9.29
N ILE A 169 -55.48 16.14 -9.03
CA ILE A 169 -54.72 17.28 -9.55
C ILE A 169 -54.62 17.09 -11.07
N SER A 170 -55.66 17.53 -11.76
CA SER A 170 -55.66 17.75 -13.19
C SER A 170 -54.76 18.95 -13.46
N ASN A 171 -53.89 18.79 -14.47
CA ASN A 171 -53.04 19.83 -15.05
C ASN A 171 -53.90 20.97 -15.62
N VAL A 172 -54.47 21.84 -14.78
CA VAL A 172 -55.10 23.07 -15.22
C VAL A 172 -54.04 24.16 -15.24
N MET A 173 -53.36 24.25 -16.38
CA MET A 173 -52.44 25.34 -16.69
C MET A 173 -53.26 26.63 -16.80
N LEU A 174 -53.34 27.38 -15.69
CA LEU A 174 -53.93 28.72 -15.65
C LEU A 174 -53.23 29.64 -16.68
N PRO A 175 -53.99 30.50 -17.39
CA PRO A 175 -53.45 31.35 -18.44
C PRO A 175 -52.33 32.27 -17.90
N LEU A 176 -51.33 32.51 -18.73
CA LEU A 176 -50.04 33.14 -18.38
C LEU A 176 -50.14 34.55 -17.74
N ASN A 177 -51.32 35.18 -17.77
CA ASN A 177 -51.60 36.56 -17.37
C ASN A 177 -52.32 36.72 -16.01
N GLN A 178 -52.56 35.65 -15.25
CA GLN A 178 -53.26 35.74 -13.97
C GLN A 178 -52.28 35.95 -12.81
N ILE A 179 -52.52 36.98 -11.99
CA ILE A 179 -51.79 37.24 -10.74
C ILE A 179 -52.11 36.10 -9.76
N LEU A 180 -51.09 35.51 -9.14
CA LEU A 180 -51.25 34.44 -8.14
C LEU A 180 -51.84 35.01 -6.84
N SER A 181 -52.64 34.23 -6.13
CA SER A 181 -53.04 34.61 -4.77
C SER A 181 -51.83 34.68 -3.83
N VAL A 182 -51.96 35.42 -2.73
CA VAL A 182 -50.88 35.59 -1.74
C VAL A 182 -50.42 34.24 -1.18
N GLU A 183 -51.36 33.33 -0.91
CA GLU A 183 -51.09 32.00 -0.37
C GLU A 183 -50.38 31.09 -1.39
N GLU A 184 -50.81 31.09 -2.65
CA GLU A 184 -50.16 30.32 -3.72
C GLU A 184 -48.73 30.82 -3.99
N PHE A 185 -48.53 32.14 -3.98
CA PHE A 185 -47.21 32.73 -4.17
C PHE A 185 -46.25 32.35 -3.03
N GLN A 186 -46.71 32.41 -1.78
CA GLN A 186 -45.93 31.97 -0.61
C GLN A 186 -45.58 30.48 -0.68
N ARG A 187 -46.54 29.63 -1.04
CA ARG A 187 -46.31 28.19 -1.22
C ARG A 187 -45.27 27.90 -2.30
N CYS A 188 -45.34 28.59 -3.44
CA CYS A 188 -44.34 28.47 -4.50
C CYS A 188 -42.94 28.87 -4.02
N GLU A 189 -42.80 29.99 -3.31
CA GLU A 189 -41.53 30.45 -2.74
C GLU A 189 -40.92 29.43 -1.76
N GLU A 190 -41.73 28.81 -0.90
CA GLU A 190 -41.28 27.75 0.00
C GLU A 190 -40.81 26.51 -0.75
N LEU A 191 -41.57 26.08 -1.77
CA LEU A 191 -41.19 24.96 -2.63
C LEU A 191 -39.86 25.22 -3.35
N TYR A 192 -39.64 26.43 -3.86
CA TYR A 192 -38.37 26.83 -4.45
C TYR A 192 -37.21 26.75 -3.47
N LYS A 193 -37.39 27.27 -2.24
CA LYS A 193 -36.38 27.20 -1.18
C LYS A 193 -36.03 25.76 -0.81
N ILE A 194 -37.01 24.86 -0.78
CA ILE A 194 -36.74 23.44 -0.54
C ILE A 194 -35.98 22.83 -1.72
N ARG A 195 -36.44 23.06 -2.96
CA ARG A 195 -35.82 22.47 -4.15
C ARG A 195 -34.40 22.96 -4.40
N ILE A 196 -34.11 24.25 -4.17
CA ILE A 196 -32.73 24.77 -4.29
C ILE A 196 -31.79 24.16 -3.25
N ASN A 197 -32.28 23.91 -2.02
CA ASN A 197 -31.50 23.25 -0.99
C ASN A 197 -31.21 21.78 -1.32
N ILE A 198 -32.16 21.08 -1.95
CA ILE A 198 -31.96 19.71 -2.45
C ILE A 198 -30.89 19.71 -3.55
N LEU A 199 -31.03 20.56 -4.58
CA LEU A 199 -30.06 20.61 -5.69
C LEU A 199 -28.66 21.02 -5.21
N ARG A 200 -28.55 21.90 -4.20
CA ARG A 200 -27.28 22.25 -3.56
C ARG A 200 -26.66 21.08 -2.79
N ARG A 201 -27.49 20.28 -2.10
CA ARG A 201 -27.01 19.07 -1.43
C ARG A 201 -26.51 18.04 -2.44
N GLU A 202 -27.29 17.79 -3.49
CA GLU A 202 -26.91 16.88 -4.59
C GLU A 202 -25.61 17.35 -5.27
N GLU A 203 -25.41 18.66 -5.47
CA GLU A 203 -24.15 19.20 -6.00
C GLU A 203 -22.96 18.91 -5.07
N CYS A 204 -23.15 19.08 -3.76
CA CYS A 204 -22.11 18.77 -2.78
C CYS A 204 -21.76 17.28 -2.79
N GLU A 205 -22.76 16.40 -2.86
CA GLU A 205 -22.57 14.95 -2.96
C GLU A 205 -21.84 14.55 -4.26
N LEU A 206 -22.23 15.13 -5.40
CA LEU A 206 -21.55 14.91 -6.69
C LEU A 206 -20.10 15.39 -6.66
N ASN A 207 -19.80 16.51 -6.00
CA ASN A 207 -18.43 17.00 -5.86
C ASN A 207 -17.58 16.07 -4.97
N ILE A 208 -18.14 15.57 -3.87
CA ILE A 208 -17.46 14.60 -2.99
C ILE A 208 -17.16 13.31 -3.76
N GLU A 209 -18.12 12.79 -4.53
CA GLU A 209 -17.91 11.58 -5.34
C GLU A 209 -16.88 11.81 -6.44
N LYS A 210 -16.90 12.98 -7.09
CA LYS A 210 -15.87 13.36 -8.07
C LYS A 210 -14.47 13.38 -7.45
N GLU A 211 -14.29 14.03 -6.31
CA GLU A 211 -13.00 14.07 -5.61
C GLU A 211 -12.52 12.68 -5.17
N LYS A 212 -13.46 11.81 -4.77
CA LYS A 212 -13.16 10.42 -4.43
C LYS A 212 -12.66 9.65 -5.66
N LEU A 213 -13.33 9.78 -6.81
CA LEU A 213 -12.89 9.19 -8.06
C LEU A 213 -11.53 9.73 -8.50
N GLU A 214 -11.25 11.02 -8.31
CA GLU A 214 -9.94 11.62 -8.60
C GLU A 214 -8.82 11.02 -7.74
N ARG A 215 -9.06 10.83 -6.43
CA ARG A 215 -8.12 10.15 -5.54
C ARG A 215 -7.88 8.69 -5.95
N GLU A 216 -8.94 7.96 -6.28
CA GLU A 216 -8.85 6.57 -6.78
C GLU A 216 -8.05 6.51 -8.09
N ARG A 217 -8.31 7.43 -9.03
CA ARG A 217 -7.61 7.55 -10.30
C ARG A 217 -6.12 7.80 -10.10
N ASP A 218 -5.74 8.72 -9.22
CA ASP A 218 -4.34 9.05 -8.99
C ASP A 218 -3.56 7.87 -8.41
N LEU A 219 -4.19 7.09 -7.52
CA LEU A 219 -3.62 5.85 -7.02
C LEU A 219 -3.51 4.79 -8.12
N HIS A 220 -4.53 4.65 -8.96
CA HIS A 220 -4.51 3.74 -10.10
C HIS A 220 -3.39 4.08 -11.10
N ILE A 221 -3.20 5.36 -11.43
CA ILE A 221 -2.11 5.82 -12.29
C ILE A 221 -0.75 5.50 -11.68
N LYS A 222 -0.56 5.73 -10.37
CA LYS A 222 0.67 5.36 -9.68
C LYS A 222 0.93 3.86 -9.76
N ASN A 223 -0.10 3.04 -9.56
CA ASN A 223 0.00 1.58 -9.67
C ASN A 223 0.34 1.12 -11.10
N LEU A 224 -0.28 1.70 -12.13
CA LEU A 224 0.05 1.42 -13.53
C LEU A 224 1.52 1.71 -13.83
N LYS A 225 2.02 2.88 -13.41
CA LYS A 225 3.43 3.26 -13.58
C LYS A 225 4.37 2.31 -12.83
N ARG A 226 4.04 1.95 -11.58
CA ARG A 226 4.83 1.01 -10.78
C ARG A 226 4.89 -0.37 -11.45
N THR A 227 3.76 -0.91 -11.90
CA THR A 227 3.70 -2.21 -12.60
C THR A 227 4.48 -2.17 -13.92
N ALA A 228 4.40 -1.07 -14.68
CA ALA A 228 5.19 -0.91 -15.91
C ALA A 228 6.70 -0.90 -15.60
N MET A 229 7.13 -0.20 -14.54
CA MET A 229 8.51 -0.21 -14.08
C MET A 229 8.96 -1.61 -13.61
N GLU A 230 8.10 -2.32 -12.88
CA GLU A 230 8.36 -3.69 -12.41
C GLU A 230 8.56 -4.65 -13.57
N ASN A 231 7.70 -4.58 -14.59
CA ASN A 231 7.82 -5.41 -15.78
C ASN A 231 9.07 -5.08 -16.61
N ALA A 232 9.50 -3.81 -16.62
CA ALA A 232 10.70 -3.37 -17.32
C ALA A 232 12.01 -3.64 -16.55
N SER A 233 11.95 -3.99 -15.27
CA SER A 233 13.15 -4.30 -14.48
C SER A 233 13.75 -5.65 -14.88
N ARG A 234 15.09 -5.72 -14.85
CA ARG A 234 15.85 -6.97 -15.05
C ARG A 234 15.63 -8.01 -13.94
N PHE A 235 15.02 -7.62 -12.82
CA PHE A 235 14.80 -8.46 -11.65
C PHE A 235 13.35 -8.95 -11.53
N ASN A 236 12.58 -8.92 -12.62
CA ASN A 236 11.16 -9.25 -12.63
C ASN A 236 10.82 -10.75 -12.43
N ASP A 237 11.83 -11.64 -12.42
CA ASP A 237 11.69 -13.09 -12.28
C ASP A 237 12.08 -13.61 -10.88
N ASN A 238 11.83 -12.80 -9.85
CA ASN A 238 12.03 -13.17 -8.43
C ASN A 238 13.42 -13.80 -8.10
N PRO A 239 14.55 -13.20 -8.54
CA PRO A 239 15.85 -13.79 -8.31
C PRO A 239 16.20 -13.85 -6.81
N LYS A 240 16.97 -14.87 -6.44
CA LYS A 240 17.56 -15.01 -5.10
C LYS A 240 18.91 -14.28 -5.05
N LEU A 241 19.03 -13.27 -4.21
CA LEU A 241 20.25 -12.50 -3.98
C LEU A 241 21.01 -13.02 -2.75
N ASN A 242 22.34 -13.02 -2.84
CA ASN A 242 23.27 -13.45 -1.77
C ASN A 242 22.87 -14.79 -1.11
N ASN A 243 22.27 -15.71 -1.88
CA ASN A 243 21.68 -16.96 -1.41
C ASN A 243 20.69 -16.87 -0.23
N ARG A 244 20.21 -15.66 0.11
CA ARG A 244 19.44 -15.38 1.33
C ARG A 244 18.14 -14.63 1.04
N TYR A 245 18.18 -13.64 0.14
CA TYR A 245 17.06 -12.73 -0.08
C TYR A 245 16.32 -13.09 -1.37
N ILE A 246 15.02 -13.32 -1.30
CA ILE A 246 14.18 -13.54 -2.50
C ILE A 246 13.47 -12.24 -2.82
N LEU A 247 13.68 -11.71 -4.03
CA LEU A 247 12.96 -10.52 -4.48
C LEU A 247 11.51 -10.86 -4.83
N LEU A 248 10.58 -9.99 -4.42
CA LEU A 248 9.14 -10.17 -4.65
C LEU A 248 8.59 -9.00 -5.49
N GLU A 249 8.23 -7.90 -4.85
CA GLU A 249 7.50 -6.77 -5.46
C GLU A 249 8.43 -5.56 -5.66
N LEU A 250 8.37 -4.89 -6.81
CA LEU A 250 9.02 -3.57 -6.96
C LEU A 250 8.26 -2.53 -6.13
N ILE A 251 8.96 -1.87 -5.20
CA ILE A 251 8.44 -0.77 -4.39
C ILE A 251 8.62 0.55 -5.13
N GLY A 252 9.79 0.78 -5.72
CA GLY A 252 10.08 2.02 -6.42
C GLY A 252 11.37 2.00 -7.21
N ARG A 253 11.47 2.91 -8.18
CA ARG A 253 12.63 3.08 -9.05
C ARG A 253 13.12 4.52 -8.98
N GLY A 254 14.40 4.69 -8.63
CA GLY A 254 15.12 5.96 -8.74
C GLY A 254 15.93 6.02 -10.04
N GLY A 255 16.79 7.02 -10.17
CA GLY A 255 17.62 7.19 -11.38
C GLY A 255 18.58 6.03 -11.64
N PHE A 256 19.25 5.54 -10.59
CA PHE A 256 20.29 4.50 -10.68
C PHE A 256 20.08 3.38 -9.65
N SER A 257 18.88 3.26 -9.10
CA SER A 257 18.56 2.25 -8.10
C SER A 257 17.12 1.79 -8.18
N GLU A 258 16.90 0.52 -7.91
CA GLU A 258 15.58 -0.09 -7.80
C GLU A 258 15.43 -0.63 -6.38
N VAL A 259 14.28 -0.41 -5.77
CA VAL A 259 13.98 -0.90 -4.42
C VAL A 259 12.91 -1.96 -4.52
N PHE A 260 13.26 -3.17 -4.10
CA PHE A 260 12.36 -4.32 -4.08
C PHE A 260 12.00 -4.70 -2.65
N LYS A 261 10.74 -5.09 -2.45
CA LYS A 261 10.35 -5.88 -1.30
C LYS A 261 10.92 -7.28 -1.48
N ALA A 262 11.63 -7.76 -0.49
CA ALA A 262 12.25 -9.07 -0.49
C ALA A 262 11.94 -9.81 0.81
N PHE A 263 12.16 -11.12 0.79
CA PHE A 263 12.03 -11.96 1.97
C PHE A 263 13.39 -12.57 2.32
N ASP A 264 13.78 -12.46 3.59
CA ASP A 264 15.00 -13.04 4.13
C ASP A 264 14.75 -14.49 4.57
N LEU A 265 15.41 -15.46 3.92
CA LEU A 265 15.30 -16.89 4.23
C LEU A 265 16.03 -17.33 5.50
N ASN A 266 16.84 -16.47 6.10
CA ASN A 266 17.58 -16.78 7.31
C ASN A 266 16.86 -16.24 8.56
N GLU A 267 16.44 -14.97 8.52
CA GLU A 267 15.74 -14.32 9.64
C GLU A 267 14.21 -14.36 9.50
N PHE A 268 13.69 -14.91 8.41
CA PHE A 268 12.25 -15.08 8.13
C PHE A 268 11.44 -13.79 8.24
N LYS A 269 11.97 -12.70 7.69
CA LYS A 269 11.34 -11.38 7.74
C LYS A 269 11.33 -10.71 6.36
N TYR A 270 10.37 -9.82 6.15
CA TYR A 270 10.36 -8.95 4.98
C TYR A 270 11.40 -7.84 5.13
N VAL A 271 12.13 -7.57 4.06
CA VAL A 271 13.16 -6.53 3.97
C VAL A 271 13.01 -5.74 2.67
N ALA A 272 13.65 -4.57 2.60
CA ALA A 272 13.75 -3.80 1.36
C ALA A 272 15.17 -3.91 0.81
N CYS A 273 15.31 -4.43 -0.41
CA CYS A 273 16.59 -4.52 -1.12
C CYS A 273 16.70 -3.33 -2.08
N LYS A 274 17.58 -2.38 -1.77
CA LYS A 274 17.96 -1.27 -2.67
C LYS A 274 19.12 -1.74 -3.55
N ILE A 275 18.82 -2.01 -4.81
CA ILE A 275 19.77 -2.50 -5.80
C ILE A 275 20.30 -1.31 -6.59
N HIS A 276 21.61 -1.07 -6.53
CA HIS A 276 22.24 -0.03 -7.33
C HIS A 276 22.59 -0.59 -8.72
N GLN A 277 22.11 0.06 -9.77
CA GLN A 277 22.38 -0.33 -11.16
C GLN A 277 23.27 0.72 -11.82
N LEU A 278 24.50 0.33 -12.13
CA LEU A 278 25.43 1.12 -12.92
C LEU A 278 25.16 0.87 -14.41
N SER A 279 25.00 1.93 -15.21
CA SER A 279 24.96 1.78 -16.68
C SER A 279 26.33 1.34 -17.18
N SER A 280 26.33 0.38 -18.12
CA SER A 280 27.54 -0.10 -18.80
C SER A 280 28.23 1.01 -19.59
N GLU A 281 27.46 1.97 -20.12
CA GLU A 281 27.90 3.10 -20.95
C GLU A 281 28.73 4.14 -20.18
N TRP A 282 28.75 4.06 -18.85
CA TRP A 282 29.50 5.01 -18.05
C TRP A 282 31.00 4.78 -18.17
N ARG A 283 31.75 5.89 -18.29
CA ARG A 283 33.20 5.91 -18.13
C ARG A 283 33.57 5.42 -16.73
N ASP A 284 34.72 4.74 -16.63
CA ASP A 284 35.15 4.07 -15.39
C ASP A 284 35.34 5.05 -14.23
N GLU A 285 35.82 6.28 -14.50
CA GLU A 285 35.90 7.35 -13.50
C GLU A 285 34.54 7.68 -12.87
N LYS A 286 33.48 7.72 -13.68
CA LYS A 286 32.11 8.00 -13.20
C LYS A 286 31.57 6.83 -12.38
N LYS A 287 31.85 5.59 -12.80
CA LYS A 287 31.49 4.38 -12.04
C LYS A 287 32.19 4.38 -10.68
N ALA A 288 33.50 4.62 -10.64
CA ALA A 288 34.28 4.67 -9.42
C ALA A 288 33.78 5.75 -8.45
N ASN A 289 33.48 6.96 -8.97
CA ASN A 289 32.90 8.02 -8.15
C ASN A 289 31.54 7.63 -7.56
N TYR A 290 30.65 7.03 -8.36
CA TYR A 290 29.35 6.57 -7.86
C TYR A 290 29.49 5.49 -6.77
N ILE A 291 30.37 4.50 -6.99
CA ILE A 291 30.66 3.45 -6.01
C ILE A 291 31.18 4.09 -4.72
N LYS A 292 32.12 5.04 -4.80
CA LYS A 292 32.64 5.77 -3.63
C LYS A 292 31.53 6.48 -2.84
N HIS A 293 30.57 7.10 -3.53
CA HIS A 293 29.42 7.74 -2.90
C HIS A 293 28.48 6.73 -2.22
N ALA A 294 28.15 5.63 -2.90
CA ALA A 294 27.32 4.56 -2.33
C ALA A 294 28.00 3.90 -1.11
N VAL A 295 29.32 3.68 -1.19
CA VAL A 295 30.14 3.14 -0.09
C VAL A 295 30.12 4.07 1.12
N ARG A 296 30.26 5.37 0.88
CA ARG A 296 30.16 6.36 1.95
C ARG A 296 28.76 6.39 2.58
N GLU A 297 27.71 6.32 1.78
CA GLU A 297 26.31 6.31 2.24
C GLU A 297 26.06 5.14 3.20
N TYR A 298 26.37 3.90 2.79
CA TYR A 298 26.10 2.75 3.65
C TYR A 298 27.01 2.70 4.89
N ASN A 299 28.26 3.19 4.80
CA ASN A 299 29.16 3.23 5.97
C ASN A 299 28.64 4.16 7.06
N ILE A 300 28.08 5.32 6.68
CA ILE A 300 27.43 6.23 7.62
C ILE A 300 26.17 5.55 8.17
N HIS A 301 25.33 4.99 7.29
CA HIS A 301 24.06 4.38 7.66
C HIS A 301 24.21 3.18 8.60
N LYS A 302 25.28 2.39 8.45
CA LYS A 302 25.61 1.26 9.34
C LYS A 302 25.79 1.67 10.80
N THR A 303 26.19 2.92 11.07
CA THR A 303 26.40 3.42 12.44
C THR A 303 25.13 3.95 13.10
N LEU A 304 24.03 4.10 12.34
CA LEU A 304 22.78 4.66 12.83
C LEU A 304 21.89 3.54 13.41
N ASP A 305 21.60 3.61 14.71
CA ASP A 305 20.64 2.73 15.37
C ASP A 305 19.62 3.56 16.15
N HIS A 306 18.47 3.82 15.53
CA HIS A 306 17.42 4.65 16.10
C HIS A 306 16.04 4.20 15.59
N PRO A 307 15.00 4.12 16.42
CA PRO A 307 13.68 3.59 16.03
C PRO A 307 13.01 4.37 14.87
N ASN A 308 13.28 5.67 14.75
CA ASN A 308 12.74 6.51 13.68
C ASN A 308 13.68 6.63 12.45
N ILE A 309 14.78 5.89 12.40
CA ILE A 309 15.70 5.84 11.26
C ILE A 309 15.67 4.42 10.71
N VAL A 310 15.47 4.27 9.40
CA VAL A 310 15.47 2.94 8.76
C VAL A 310 16.81 2.27 9.05
N LYS A 311 16.81 1.00 9.49
CA LYS A 311 18.05 0.28 9.81
C LYS A 311 18.66 -0.35 8.56
N LEU A 312 19.97 -0.24 8.40
CA LEU A 312 20.72 -1.00 7.41
C LEU A 312 21.02 -2.39 7.96
N LEU A 313 20.52 -3.44 7.30
CA LEU A 313 20.67 -4.82 7.77
C LEU A 313 21.90 -5.52 7.19
N ASP A 314 22.14 -5.35 5.89
CA ASP A 314 23.15 -6.09 5.15
C ASP A 314 23.59 -5.30 3.90
N VAL A 315 24.80 -5.57 3.42
CA VAL A 315 25.39 -4.98 2.20
C VAL A 315 26.23 -6.05 1.50
N PHE A 316 25.97 -6.25 0.21
CA PHE A 316 26.70 -7.20 -0.64
C PHE A 316 26.78 -6.66 -2.08
N GLU A 317 27.79 -7.12 -2.83
CA GLU A 317 28.10 -6.69 -4.21
C GLU A 317 27.70 -7.73 -5.25
#